data_AF-A0A2V7WWC7-F1
#
_entry.id   AF-A0A2V7WWC7-F1
#
_cell.length_a   1.000
_cell.length_b   1.000
_cell.length_c   1.000
_cell.angle_alpha   90.00
_cell.angle_beta   90.00
_cell.angle_gamma   90.00
#
_symmetry.space_group_name_H-M   'P 1'
#
loop_
_entity.id
_entity.type
_entity.pdbx_description
1 polymer ?
#
loop_
_entity_poly.entity_id
_entity_poly.type
_entity_poly.pdbx_seq_one_letter_code
_entity_poly.pdbx_strand_id
1 'polypeptide(L)'
;MMLILPTIMRRLFFTFAVCFGSLSASGQSAKQLAAVLGSWEGESKCMVADSPCHDEQVLYQITTDRKDPDHLNLDEYKIVDGSPDFMGTLECRYHAKQSALSCTGNTSRQDDWELHVFGESMSGTLKIEGGKLYRRIALHKAKDK
;
A
#
# COMPACT_ATOMS: atom_id res chain seq x y z
N MET A 1 9.99 42.44 -75.49
CA MET A 1 10.98 42.04 -74.47
C MET A 1 10.32 40.92 -73.66
N MET A 2 10.55 39.66 -74.06
CA MET A 2 11.26 38.59 -73.31
C MET A 2 10.58 38.22 -71.98
N LEU A 3 10.35 36.96 -71.57
CA LEU A 3 10.49 35.59 -72.13
C LEU A 3 9.88 34.62 -71.07
N ILE A 4 9.82 33.33 -71.43
CA ILE A 4 9.17 32.17 -70.80
C ILE A 4 10.09 31.43 -69.78
N LEU A 5 9.54 30.97 -68.63
CA LEU A 5 9.90 29.85 -67.68
C LEU A 5 11.41 29.54 -67.34
N PRO A 6 11.80 28.52 -66.52
CA PRO A 6 11.15 27.65 -65.50
C PRO A 6 11.97 27.60 -64.17
N THR A 7 11.48 26.95 -63.09
CA THR A 7 12.22 25.84 -62.42
C THR A 7 11.47 25.18 -61.26
N ILE A 8 11.49 23.85 -61.34
CA ILE A 8 11.13 22.84 -60.34
C ILE A 8 11.99 23.00 -59.08
N MET A 9 11.41 22.92 -57.88
CA MET A 9 12.11 22.26 -56.78
C MET A 9 11.19 21.42 -55.89
N ARG A 10 11.47 20.13 -56.03
CA ARG A 10 11.01 18.92 -55.35
C ARG A 10 11.39 18.94 -53.86
N ARG A 11 10.67 18.11 -53.08
CA ARG A 11 11.02 17.48 -51.78
C ARG A 11 10.59 18.28 -50.54
N LEU A 12 10.17 17.69 -49.41
CA LEU A 12 10.29 16.33 -48.88
C LEU A 12 9.16 16.11 -47.84
N PHE A 13 8.49 14.96 -47.89
CA PHE A 13 7.59 14.49 -46.83
C PHE A 13 8.37 14.34 -45.52
N PHE A 14 8.01 15.09 -44.49
CA PHE A 14 8.47 14.86 -43.12
C PHE A 14 7.41 14.05 -42.37
N THR A 15 7.47 12.72 -42.52
CA THR A 15 6.69 11.79 -41.70
C THR A 15 7.31 11.79 -40.30
N PHE A 16 6.71 12.53 -39.37
CA PHE A 16 7.09 12.49 -37.96
C PHE A 16 6.53 11.19 -37.35
N ALA A 17 7.27 10.10 -37.47
CA ALA A 17 6.95 8.85 -36.79
C ALA A 17 7.21 9.04 -35.29
N VAL A 18 6.19 9.45 -34.56
CA VAL A 18 6.20 9.41 -33.09
C VAL A 18 6.10 7.95 -32.68
N CYS A 19 7.23 7.31 -32.41
CA CYS A 19 7.27 6.07 -31.65
C CYS A 19 6.75 6.37 -30.23
N PHE A 20 5.44 6.19 -30.00
CA PHE A 20 4.90 6.05 -28.65
C PHE A 20 5.52 4.79 -28.05
N GLY A 21 6.60 4.97 -27.30
CA GLY A 21 7.17 3.93 -26.46
C GLY A 21 6.12 3.52 -25.44
N SER A 22 5.60 2.31 -25.57
CA SER A 22 4.71 1.70 -24.59
C SER A 22 5.45 1.58 -23.26
N LEU A 23 5.15 2.47 -22.31
CA LEU A 23 5.60 2.30 -20.92
C LEU A 23 4.92 1.06 -20.35
N SER A 24 5.69 0.00 -20.15
CA SER A 24 5.27 -1.21 -19.45
C SER A 24 4.88 -0.89 -18.01
N ALA A 25 3.58 -0.82 -17.73
CA ALA A 25 3.02 -0.54 -16.40
C ALA A 25 3.16 -1.71 -15.38
N SER A 26 3.77 -2.83 -15.78
CA SER A 26 3.82 -4.08 -15.01
C SER A 26 4.89 -4.11 -13.91
N GLY A 27 5.93 -3.27 -13.97
CA GLY A 27 7.01 -3.25 -12.96
C GLY A 27 6.71 -2.39 -11.72
N GLN A 28 5.75 -1.47 -11.80
CA GLN A 28 5.46 -0.53 -10.73
C GLN A 28 4.79 -1.23 -9.54
N SER A 29 3.87 -2.17 -9.80
CA SER A 29 3.15 -2.93 -8.77
C SER A 29 4.08 -3.77 -7.88
N ALA A 30 5.07 -4.45 -8.47
CA ALA A 30 6.00 -5.29 -7.71
C ALA A 30 6.92 -4.48 -6.79
N LYS A 31 7.42 -3.33 -7.25
CA LYS A 31 8.23 -2.42 -6.43
C LYS A 31 7.42 -1.82 -5.28
N GLN A 32 6.17 -1.44 -5.56
CA GLN A 32 5.24 -0.92 -4.56
C GLN A 32 4.91 -1.98 -3.50
N LEU A 33 4.64 -3.22 -3.92
CA LEU A 33 4.42 -4.34 -3.02
C LEU A 33 5.64 -4.59 -2.12
N ALA A 34 6.84 -4.63 -2.70
CA ALA A 34 8.08 -4.80 -1.95
C ALA A 34 8.29 -3.70 -0.87
N ALA A 35 7.85 -2.47 -1.13
CA ALA A 35 7.92 -1.39 -0.14
C ALA A 35 6.97 -1.60 1.05
N VAL A 36 5.90 -2.39 0.90
CA VAL A 36 4.93 -2.69 1.96
C VAL A 36 5.39 -3.85 2.84
N LEU A 37 6.00 -4.88 2.25
CA LEU A 37 6.45 -6.09 2.96
C LEU A 37 7.49 -5.79 4.04
N GLY A 38 7.49 -6.58 5.11
CA GLY A 38 8.43 -6.44 6.22
C GLY A 38 7.76 -5.94 7.51
N SER A 39 8.59 -5.52 8.45
CA SER A 39 8.17 -5.14 9.80
C SER A 39 7.86 -3.64 9.88
N TRP A 40 6.81 -3.31 10.63
CA TRP A 40 6.35 -1.96 10.91
C TRP A 40 6.09 -1.83 12.41
N GLU A 41 6.53 -0.76 13.05
CA GLU A 41 6.36 -0.59 14.50
C GLU A 41 5.80 0.80 14.81
N GLY A 42 5.11 0.95 15.94
CA GLY A 42 4.54 2.23 16.35
C GLY A 42 3.37 2.06 17.31
N GLU A 43 2.34 2.88 17.14
CA GLU A 43 1.22 2.98 18.08
C GLU A 43 -0.09 2.52 17.46
N SER A 44 -0.89 1.81 18.26
CA SER A 44 -2.29 1.48 18.00
C SER A 44 -3.13 2.00 19.17
N LYS A 45 -3.89 3.08 18.93
CA LYS A 45 -4.63 3.80 19.97
C LYS A 45 -6.11 3.46 19.97
N CYS A 46 -6.65 3.28 21.16
CA CYS A 46 -8.05 3.01 21.37
C CYS A 46 -8.89 4.27 21.20
N MET A 47 -10.00 4.17 20.47
CA MET A 47 -10.91 5.29 20.22
C MET A 47 -12.24 5.18 20.98
N VAL A 48 -12.44 4.10 21.74
CA VAL A 48 -13.70 3.80 22.43
C VAL A 48 -13.46 3.74 23.93
N ALA A 49 -14.01 4.71 24.66
CA ALA A 49 -14.01 4.73 26.12
C ALA A 49 -14.79 3.54 26.71
N ASP A 50 -14.46 3.16 27.93
CA ASP A 50 -15.11 2.07 28.69
C ASP A 50 -15.15 0.72 27.94
N SER A 51 -14.16 0.48 27.09
CA SER A 51 -13.98 -0.76 26.34
C SER A 51 -12.75 -1.53 26.86
N PRO A 52 -12.63 -2.83 26.59
CA PRO A 52 -11.42 -3.61 26.93
C PRO A 52 -10.21 -3.26 26.05
N CYS A 53 -10.32 -2.26 25.17
CA CYS A 53 -9.26 -1.84 24.29
C CYS A 53 -8.39 -0.79 24.96
N HIS A 54 -7.08 -0.95 24.76
CA HIS A 54 -6.05 -0.13 25.36
C HIS A 54 -5.12 0.39 24.27
N ASP A 55 -4.43 1.49 24.58
CA ASP A 55 -3.36 1.98 23.73
C ASP A 55 -2.18 1.01 23.83
N GLU A 56 -1.67 0.61 22.66
CA GLU A 56 -0.65 -0.43 22.52
C GLU A 56 0.51 0.12 21.69
N GLN A 57 1.74 -0.14 22.13
CA GLN A 57 2.88 -0.16 21.22
C GLN A 57 2.82 -1.47 20.44
N VAL A 58 3.00 -1.43 19.13
CA VAL A 58 2.78 -2.57 18.25
C VAL A 58 3.95 -2.80 17.31
N LEU A 59 4.08 -4.05 16.88
CA LEU A 59 4.91 -4.50 15.78
C LEU A 59 4.01 -5.30 14.83
N TYR A 60 3.93 -4.89 13.57
CA TYR A 60 3.18 -5.56 12.52
C TYR A 60 4.15 -6.14 11.49
N GLN A 61 3.98 -7.42 11.17
CA GLN A 61 4.79 -8.12 10.18
C GLN A 61 3.96 -8.43 8.95
N ILE A 62 4.28 -7.80 7.82
CA ILE A 62 3.56 -8.00 6.56
C ILE A 62 4.35 -8.97 5.67
N THR A 63 3.70 -10.05 5.24
CA THR A 63 4.29 -11.08 4.37
C THR A 63 3.34 -11.43 3.21
N THR A 64 3.88 -11.97 2.12
CA THR A 64 3.06 -12.53 1.04
C THR A 64 2.42 -13.83 1.48
N ASP A 65 1.15 -14.04 1.14
CA ASP A 65 0.56 -15.37 1.29
C ASP A 65 1.18 -16.33 0.27
N ARG A 66 1.59 -17.52 0.73
CA ARG A 66 2.27 -18.52 -0.11
C ARG A 66 1.33 -19.26 -1.05
N LYS A 67 0.04 -19.28 -0.73
CA LYS A 67 -1.02 -19.95 -1.49
C LYS A 67 -1.71 -18.99 -2.43
N ASP A 68 -1.76 -17.70 -2.08
CA ASP A 68 -2.36 -16.66 -2.91
C ASP A 68 -1.47 -15.38 -2.95
N PRO A 69 -0.70 -15.16 -4.03
CA PRO A 69 0.19 -14.01 -4.13
C PRO A 69 -0.56 -12.66 -4.22
N ASP A 70 -1.87 -12.65 -4.45
CA ASP A 70 -2.70 -11.43 -4.42
C ASP A 70 -3.16 -11.06 -3.00
N HIS A 71 -2.84 -11.90 -2.01
CA HIS A 71 -3.13 -11.73 -0.59
C HIS A 71 -1.83 -11.56 0.23
N LEU A 72 -1.93 -10.77 1.28
CA LEU A 72 -0.89 -10.54 2.26
C LEU A 72 -1.38 -11.00 3.63
N ASN A 73 -0.47 -11.53 4.44
CA ASN A 73 -0.70 -11.78 5.85
C ASN A 73 -0.05 -10.66 6.65
N LEU A 74 -0.80 -10.09 7.60
CA LEU A 74 -0.31 -9.11 8.56
C LEU A 74 -0.43 -9.71 9.95
N ASP A 75 0.69 -10.14 10.51
CA ASP A 75 0.77 -10.61 11.89
C ASP A 75 0.88 -9.42 12.84
N GLU A 76 -0.04 -9.34 13.79
CA GLU A 76 -0.11 -8.28 14.80
C GLU A 76 0.54 -8.72 16.10
N TYR A 77 1.42 -7.88 16.63
CA TYR A 77 2.00 -8.04 17.96
C TYR A 77 1.82 -6.76 18.76
N LYS A 78 1.46 -6.88 20.03
CA LYS A 78 1.65 -5.79 21.01
C LYS A 78 2.99 -5.96 21.69
N ILE A 79 3.58 -4.87 22.16
CA ILE A 79 4.82 -4.90 22.93
C ILE A 79 4.48 -4.90 24.42
N VAL A 80 4.80 -5.99 25.11
CA VAL A 80 4.64 -6.14 26.56
C VAL A 80 6.02 -6.35 27.16
N ASP A 81 6.39 -5.52 28.14
CA ASP A 81 7.71 -5.56 28.80
C ASP A 81 8.90 -5.57 27.80
N GLY A 82 8.77 -4.81 26.72
CA GLY A 82 9.77 -4.68 25.67
C GLY A 82 9.84 -5.87 24.69
N SER A 83 8.92 -6.83 24.79
CA SER A 83 8.89 -8.03 23.95
C SER A 83 7.60 -8.11 23.12
N PRO A 84 7.65 -8.56 21.85
CA PRO A 84 6.45 -8.81 21.05
C PRO A 84 5.61 -9.96 21.61
N ASP A 85 4.32 -9.72 21.83
CA ASP A 85 3.28 -10.69 22.21
C ASP A 85 2.24 -10.76 21.10
N PHE A 86 2.03 -11.96 20.55
CA PHE A 86 1.23 -12.16 19.34
C PHE A 86 -0.28 -11.99 19.61
N MET A 87 -0.96 -11.23 18.76
CA MET A 87 -2.38 -10.92 18.89
C MET A 87 -3.25 -11.66 17.87
N GLY A 88 -2.73 -11.87 16.66
CA GLY A 88 -3.46 -12.50 15.57
C GLY A 88 -2.88 -12.18 14.20
N THR A 89 -3.49 -12.74 13.17
CA THR A 89 -3.15 -12.48 11.77
C THR A 89 -4.36 -11.88 11.06
N LEU A 90 -4.15 -10.80 10.32
CA LEU A 90 -5.12 -10.23 9.40
C LEU A 90 -4.84 -10.70 7.98
N GLU A 91 -5.90 -11.01 7.25
CA GLU A 91 -5.83 -11.25 5.81
C GLU A 91 -6.00 -9.91 5.09
N CYS A 92 -5.01 -9.53 4.29
CA CYS A 92 -4.93 -8.22 3.66
C CYS A 92 -4.87 -8.31 2.12
N ARG A 93 -5.40 -7.29 1.46
CA ARG A 93 -5.17 -7.02 0.04
C ARG A 93 -4.47 -5.69 -0.14
N TYR A 94 -3.43 -5.65 -0.97
CA TYR A 94 -2.75 -4.41 -1.32
C TYR A 94 -3.35 -3.76 -2.59
N HIS A 95 -3.70 -2.48 -2.47
CA HIS A 95 -4.25 -1.66 -3.54
C HIS A 95 -3.20 -0.68 -4.04
N ALA A 96 -2.35 -1.12 -4.98
CA ALA A 96 -1.18 -0.36 -5.45
C ALA A 96 -1.49 1.08 -5.94
N LYS A 97 -2.69 1.33 -6.50
CA LYS A 97 -3.11 2.68 -6.93
C LYS A 97 -3.37 3.63 -5.77
N GLN A 98 -3.80 3.10 -4.63
CA GLN A 98 -4.14 3.84 -3.42
C GLN A 98 -2.97 3.82 -2.41
N SER A 99 -1.97 2.97 -2.64
CA SER A 99 -0.91 2.68 -1.66
C SER A 99 -1.47 2.29 -0.30
N ALA A 100 -2.51 1.44 -0.31
CA ALA A 100 -3.25 1.07 0.89
C ALA A 100 -3.44 -0.45 1.00
N LEU A 101 -3.54 -0.95 2.23
CA LEU A 101 -4.03 -2.29 2.53
C LEU A 101 -5.46 -2.20 3.07
N SER A 102 -6.31 -3.09 2.59
CA SER A 102 -7.59 -3.40 3.23
C SER A 102 -7.47 -4.79 3.85
N CYS A 103 -7.77 -4.93 5.14
CA CYS A 103 -7.63 -6.19 5.84
C CYS A 103 -8.87 -6.53 6.67
N THR A 104 -9.03 -7.83 6.92
CA THR A 104 -10.07 -8.38 7.80
C THR A 104 -9.44 -9.40 8.74
N GLY A 105 -9.88 -9.41 10.00
CA GLY A 105 -9.51 -10.44 10.94
C GLY A 105 -10.38 -11.68 10.76
N ASN A 106 -9.88 -12.83 11.21
CA ASN A 106 -10.69 -14.05 11.25
C ASN A 106 -11.55 -14.11 12.52
N THR A 107 -12.40 -13.10 12.73
CA THR A 107 -13.31 -13.02 13.88
C THR A 107 -14.76 -12.97 13.44
N SER A 108 -15.69 -13.32 14.33
CA SER A 108 -17.12 -13.22 14.05
C SER A 108 -17.64 -11.78 13.98
N ARG A 109 -16.81 -10.80 14.36
CA ARG A 109 -17.15 -9.38 14.25
C ARG A 109 -16.77 -8.91 12.86
N GLN A 110 -17.62 -8.08 12.26
CA GLN A 110 -17.23 -7.32 11.08
C GLN A 110 -16.17 -6.31 11.50
N ASP A 111 -14.90 -6.61 11.20
CA ASP A 111 -13.79 -5.70 11.33
C ASP A 111 -13.28 -5.27 9.95
N ASP A 112 -13.04 -3.97 9.80
CA ASP A 112 -12.57 -3.35 8.58
C ASP A 112 -11.33 -2.54 8.91
N TRP A 113 -10.18 -3.07 8.49
CA TRP A 113 -8.88 -2.46 8.68
C TRP A 113 -8.44 -1.79 7.39
N GLU A 114 -8.06 -0.52 7.49
CA GLU A 114 -7.54 0.25 6.37
C GLU A 114 -6.21 0.88 6.77
N LEU A 115 -5.14 0.57 6.03
CA LEU A 115 -3.78 1.01 6.29
C LEU A 115 -3.22 1.70 5.05
N HIS A 116 -2.85 2.96 5.16
CA HIS A 116 -2.26 3.77 4.08
C HIS A 116 -0.75 3.90 4.27
N VAL A 117 0.00 3.69 3.20
CA VAL A 117 1.47 3.70 3.19
C VAL A 117 1.99 4.97 2.54
N PHE A 118 2.87 5.66 3.26
CA PHE A 118 3.51 6.92 2.88
C PHE A 118 5.04 6.76 2.99
N GLY A 119 5.65 6.04 2.05
CA GLY A 119 7.06 5.70 2.12
C GLY A 119 7.34 4.82 3.36
N GLU A 120 8.15 5.32 4.29
CA GLU A 120 8.51 4.63 5.53
C GLU A 120 7.51 4.87 6.68
N SER A 121 6.39 5.55 6.42
CA SER A 121 5.33 5.77 7.40
C SER A 121 4.04 5.07 6.97
N MET A 122 3.23 4.65 7.94
CA MET A 122 1.93 4.05 7.71
C MET A 122 0.92 4.61 8.71
N SER A 123 -0.28 4.93 8.23
CA SER A 123 -1.40 5.30 9.09
C SER A 123 -2.57 4.38 8.84
N GLY A 124 -3.35 4.04 9.85
CA GLY A 124 -4.53 3.23 9.62
C GLY A 124 -5.64 3.41 10.63
N THR A 125 -6.72 2.68 10.36
CA THR A 125 -7.88 2.58 11.24
C THR A 125 -8.42 1.18 11.27
N LEU A 126 -8.95 0.80 12.43
CA LEU A 126 -9.88 -0.32 12.55
C LEU A 126 -11.27 0.25 12.79
N LYS A 127 -12.24 -0.15 11.98
CA LYS A 127 -13.66 0.03 12.24
C LYS A 127 -14.32 -1.31 12.53
N ILE A 128 -15.23 -1.32 13.50
CA ILE A 128 -16.03 -2.50 13.84
C ILE A 128 -17.52 -2.21 13.70
N GLU A 129 -18.36 -3.24 13.73
CA GLU A 129 -19.82 -3.12 13.84
C GLU A 129 -20.42 -2.21 12.75
N GLY A 130 -19.92 -2.32 11.52
CA GLY A 130 -20.43 -1.55 10.38
C GLY A 130 -19.98 -0.09 10.31
N GLY A 131 -18.93 0.29 11.04
CA GLY A 131 -18.24 1.58 10.82
C GLY A 131 -17.77 2.33 12.06
N LYS A 132 -18.01 1.80 13.27
CA LYS A 132 -17.55 2.40 14.52
C LYS A 132 -16.02 2.39 14.56
N LEU A 133 -15.40 3.59 14.54
CA LEU A 133 -13.96 3.71 14.68
C LEU A 133 -13.51 3.16 16.04
N TYR A 134 -12.73 2.09 16.00
CA TYR A 134 -12.25 1.39 17.19
C TYR A 134 -10.80 1.73 17.49
N ARG A 135 -9.94 1.79 16.46
CA ARG A 135 -8.53 2.16 16.62
C ARG A 135 -8.04 3.13 15.57
N ARG A 136 -7.04 3.94 15.95
CA ARG A 136 -6.15 4.68 15.04
C ARG A 136 -4.74 4.16 15.16
N ILE A 137 -4.09 3.97 14.03
CA ILE A 137 -2.79 3.32 13.93
C ILE A 137 -1.81 4.30 13.28
N ALA A 138 -0.61 4.40 13.84
CA ALA A 138 0.48 5.18 13.28
C ALA A 138 1.79 4.39 13.45
N LEU A 139 2.39 3.99 12.34
CA LEU A 139 3.58 3.15 12.30
C LEU A 139 4.66 3.78 11.44
N HIS A 140 5.88 3.36 11.67
CA HIS A 140 7.01 3.53 10.77
C HIS A 140 7.62 2.18 10.44
N LYS A 141 8.33 2.10 9.32
CA LYS A 141 9.08 0.90 8.95
C LYS A 141 10.09 0.60 10.05
N ALA A 142 10.07 -0.62 10.58
CA ALA A 142 11.05 -1.01 11.58
C ALA A 142 12.44 -1.02 10.92
N LYS A 143 13.45 -0.54 11.64
CA LYS A 143 14.83 -0.61 11.18
C LYS A 143 15.36 -2.01 11.45
N ASP A 144 16.08 -2.58 10.49
CA ASP A 144 16.87 -3.78 10.72
C ASP A 144 17.84 -3.50 11.90
N LYS A 145 17.80 -4.35 12.92
CA LYS A 145 18.71 -4.29 14.08
C LYS A 145 20.00 -5.03 13.78
#